data_AF-A0A8S3XPR7-F1
#
_entry.id   AF-A0A8S3XPR7-F1
#
_cell.length_a   1.000
_cell.length_b   1.000
_cell.length_c   1.000
_cell.angle_alpha   90.00
_cell.angle_beta   90.00
_cell.angle_gamma   90.00
#
_symmetry.space_group_name_H-M   'P 1'
#
loop_
_entity.id
_entity.type
_entity.pdbx_description
1 polymer ?
#
loop_
_entity_poly.entity_id
_entity_poly.type
_entity_poly.pdbx_seq_one_letter_code
_entity_poly.pdbx_strand_id
1 'polypeptide(L)'
;MTGDEGDDNDEIDTDYFIEENPEHSSSSSSNEGEENDDDNIPLSMLAGWQKKPFNDKSLPEDAVRDPGDIKTPHEYFERYFTDELMEQMALTTNQYYMANTGIQMKPVCSLLDIKKFFGIHAIVGCIKFPRLKMIWNEKSRYDPIGYAMSRERFFLLKTNLH
;
A
#
# COMPACT_ATOMS: atom_id res chain seq x y z
N MET A 1 42.23 -2.09 -24.84
CA MET A 1 41.03 -1.84 -25.64
C MET A 1 39.86 -2.34 -24.85
N THR A 2 39.09 -1.39 -24.34
CA THR A 2 37.79 -1.53 -23.68
C THR A 2 36.72 -1.83 -24.71
N GLY A 3 35.68 -2.58 -24.30
CA GLY A 3 34.43 -2.70 -25.02
C GLY A 3 33.90 -4.13 -25.02
N ASP A 4 33.03 -4.43 -24.06
CA ASP A 4 31.87 -5.28 -24.36
C ASP A 4 30.71 -4.82 -23.46
N GLU A 5 29.85 -4.00 -24.05
CA GLU A 5 28.56 -3.60 -23.54
C GLU A 5 27.56 -4.65 -24.03
N GLY A 6 26.99 -5.44 -23.11
CA GLY A 6 25.76 -6.20 -23.32
C GLY A 6 24.76 -5.71 -22.29
N ASP A 7 24.02 -4.66 -22.62
CA ASP A 7 22.68 -4.69 -23.22
C ASP A 7 21.62 -5.11 -22.18
N ASP A 8 21.03 -4.05 -21.61
CA ASP A 8 19.79 -4.03 -20.88
C ASP A 8 18.68 -4.70 -21.70
N ASN A 9 17.87 -5.54 -21.07
CA ASN A 9 16.41 -5.50 -21.19
C ASN A 9 15.81 -6.69 -20.44
N ASP A 10 15.29 -6.41 -19.25
CA ASP A 10 14.08 -7.03 -18.72
C ASP A 10 13.52 -6.06 -17.64
N GLU A 11 13.22 -4.83 -18.06
CA GLU A 11 12.33 -3.96 -17.28
C GLU A 11 10.92 -4.55 -17.34
N ILE A 12 10.59 -5.37 -16.35
CA ILE A 12 9.18 -5.58 -16.00
C ILE A 12 8.70 -4.26 -15.36
N ASP A 13 8.13 -3.42 -16.21
CA ASP A 13 7.37 -2.23 -15.82
C ASP A 13 6.15 -2.68 -15.00
N THR A 14 6.28 -2.60 -13.68
CA THR A 14 5.24 -2.98 -12.71
C THR A 14 4.40 -1.78 -12.26
N ASP A 15 4.46 -0.66 -12.99
CA ASP A 15 3.67 0.54 -12.67
C ASP A 15 2.32 0.61 -13.42
N TYR A 16 1.92 -0.47 -14.10
CA TYR A 16 0.54 -0.61 -14.61
C TYR A 16 -0.42 -1.04 -13.49
N PHE A 17 -0.81 -0.08 -12.65
CA PHE A 17 -2.10 -0.17 -11.96
C PHE A 17 -3.21 0.05 -13.00
N ILE A 18 -3.69 -1.03 -13.64
CA ILE A 18 -5.01 -1.01 -14.28
C ILE A 18 -6.02 -1.04 -13.14
N GLU A 19 -6.72 0.07 -12.91
CA GLU A 19 -8.00 0.03 -12.19
C GLU A 19 -8.98 -0.74 -13.09
N GLU A 20 -9.00 -2.07 -12.96
CA GLU A 20 -10.09 -2.88 -13.48
C GLU A 20 -11.33 -2.56 -12.64
N ASN A 21 -12.18 -1.69 -13.18
CA ASN A 21 -13.55 -1.52 -12.73
C ASN A 21 -14.27 -2.87 -12.90
N PRO A 22 -14.69 -3.57 -11.83
CA PRO A 22 -15.41 -4.82 -12.00
C PRO A 22 -16.80 -4.47 -12.55
N GLU A 23 -17.05 -4.81 -13.81
CA GLU A 23 -18.39 -4.83 -14.36
C GLU A 23 -19.27 -5.68 -13.46
N HIS A 24 -20.22 -5.03 -12.79
CA HIS A 24 -21.23 -5.72 -12.00
C HIS A 24 -22.07 -6.60 -12.92
N SER A 25 -21.93 -7.91 -12.77
CA SER A 25 -22.90 -8.90 -13.24
C SER A 25 -24.26 -8.61 -12.62
N SER A 26 -25.12 -7.92 -13.36
CA SER A 26 -26.54 -7.77 -13.02
C SER A 26 -27.24 -9.11 -13.25
N SER A 27 -27.50 -9.86 -12.18
CA SER A 27 -28.44 -10.99 -12.25
C SER A 27 -29.86 -10.45 -12.35
N SER A 28 -30.50 -10.74 -13.48
CA SER A 28 -31.90 -10.46 -13.76
C SER A 28 -32.83 -11.09 -12.72
N SER A 29 -33.70 -10.28 -12.12
CA SER A 29 -34.98 -10.76 -11.57
C SER A 29 -36.03 -9.70 -11.85
N SER A 30 -36.98 -10.10 -12.70
CA SER A 30 -38.03 -9.29 -13.28
C SER A 30 -38.95 -8.66 -12.25
N ASN A 31 -39.21 -7.36 -12.40
CA ASN A 31 -40.43 -6.77 -11.88
C ASN A 31 -41.01 -5.84 -12.96
N GLU A 32 -42.19 -6.19 -13.44
CA GLU A 32 -42.93 -5.45 -14.45
C GLU A 32 -43.48 -4.15 -13.82
N GLY A 33 -43.14 -3.01 -14.41
CA GLY A 33 -43.60 -1.70 -13.94
C GLY A 33 -43.18 -0.57 -14.86
N GLU A 34 -44.09 -0.21 -15.76
CA GLU A 34 -44.32 1.08 -16.43
C GLU A 34 -43.12 1.99 -16.75
N GLU A 35 -42.83 2.10 -18.05
CA GLU A 35 -41.93 3.07 -18.68
C GLU A 35 -42.34 4.51 -18.30
N ASN A 36 -41.46 5.21 -17.58
CA ASN A 36 -41.45 6.66 -17.53
C ASN A 36 -40.10 7.14 -18.12
N ASP A 37 -40.17 7.67 -19.34
CA ASP A 37 -39.12 8.43 -20.00
C ASP A 37 -38.98 9.80 -19.32
N ASP A 38 -38.31 9.88 -18.17
CA ASP A 38 -37.65 11.12 -17.74
C ASP A 38 -36.61 10.81 -16.65
N ASP A 39 -35.60 11.67 -16.55
CA ASP A 39 -34.43 11.58 -15.66
C ASP A 39 -33.20 10.89 -16.26
N ASN A 40 -32.79 11.37 -17.44
CA ASN A 40 -31.38 11.27 -17.83
C ASN A 40 -30.54 12.19 -16.91
N ILE A 41 -30.29 11.77 -15.67
CA ILE A 41 -29.49 12.52 -14.70
C ILE A 41 -28.08 12.64 -15.27
N PRO A 42 -27.59 13.85 -15.58
CA PRO A 42 -26.26 14.03 -16.12
C PRO A 42 -25.23 13.42 -15.17
N LEU A 43 -24.21 12.71 -15.69
CA LEU A 43 -23.15 12.11 -14.87
C LEU A 43 -22.45 13.12 -13.96
N SER A 44 -22.54 14.42 -14.28
CA SER A 44 -22.09 15.53 -13.43
C SER A 44 -22.87 15.70 -12.11
N MET A 45 -24.07 15.13 -12.00
CA MET A 45 -24.87 15.06 -10.77
C MET A 45 -24.63 13.78 -9.97
N LEU A 46 -23.93 12.78 -10.53
CA LEU A 46 -23.47 11.62 -9.79
C LEU A 46 -22.35 12.11 -8.85
N ALA A 47 -22.68 12.26 -7.56
CA ALA A 47 -21.89 12.94 -6.54
C ALA A 47 -20.40 12.52 -6.54
N GLY A 48 -19.56 13.27 -7.27
CA GLY A 48 -18.11 13.14 -7.22
C GLY A 48 -17.56 13.67 -5.91
N TRP A 49 -16.49 13.05 -5.40
CA TRP A 49 -15.76 13.55 -4.24
C TRP A 49 -15.21 14.96 -4.53
N GLN A 50 -15.82 15.98 -3.92
CA GLN A 50 -15.37 17.36 -4.04
C GLN A 50 -14.61 17.79 -2.79
N LYS A 51 -13.44 18.41 -2.98
CA LYS A 51 -12.70 19.05 -1.89
C LYS A 51 -13.51 20.24 -1.38
N LYS A 52 -14.00 20.16 -0.14
CA LYS A 52 -14.66 21.26 0.56
C LYS A 52 -13.78 21.77 1.71
N PRO A 53 -13.84 23.06 2.05
CA PRO A 53 -13.18 23.56 3.25
C PRO A 53 -13.72 22.84 4.48
N PHE A 54 -12.84 22.45 5.39
CA PHE A 54 -13.24 21.92 6.69
C PHE A 54 -13.89 23.07 7.47
N ASN A 55 -15.16 22.88 7.84
CA ASN A 55 -15.89 23.85 8.65
C ASN A 55 -15.97 23.29 10.06
N ASP A 56 -15.08 23.75 10.94
CA ASP A 56 -14.96 23.24 12.29
C ASP A 56 -16.24 23.55 13.07
N LYS A 57 -16.92 22.51 13.55
CA LYS A 57 -18.01 22.66 14.50
C LYS A 57 -17.40 22.48 15.88
N SER A 58 -17.65 23.42 16.79
CA SER A 58 -17.24 23.28 18.18
C SER A 58 -17.69 21.91 18.70
N LEU A 59 -16.73 21.10 19.10
CA LEU A 59 -17.01 19.81 19.73
C LEU A 59 -17.86 20.07 20.98
N PRO A 60 -18.88 19.24 21.25
CA PRO A 60 -19.60 19.27 22.52
C PRO A 60 -18.63 19.21 23.70
N GLU A 61 -18.90 19.94 24.77
CA GLU A 61 -17.99 20.07 25.92
C GLU A 61 -17.74 18.73 26.63
N ASP A 62 -18.68 17.79 26.49
CA ASP A 62 -18.60 16.40 26.93
C ASP A 62 -17.83 15.47 25.97
N ALA A 63 -17.55 15.91 24.74
CA ALA A 63 -16.72 15.16 23.78
C ALA A 63 -15.23 15.25 24.10
N VAL A 64 -14.82 16.19 24.95
CA VAL A 64 -13.45 16.31 25.46
C VAL A 64 -13.28 15.35 26.62
N ARG A 65 -13.22 14.03 26.33
CA ARG A 65 -12.69 13.07 27.31
C ARG A 65 -11.20 13.36 27.51
N ASP A 66 -10.78 13.43 28.76
CA ASP A 66 -9.36 13.35 29.11
C ASP A 66 -8.80 12.05 28.48
N PRO A 67 -7.85 12.16 27.52
CA PRO A 67 -7.29 10.98 26.86
C PRO A 67 -6.47 10.12 27.82
N GLY A 68 -6.24 10.56 29.05
CA GLY A 68 -5.34 9.92 30.01
C GLY A 68 -3.91 9.96 29.49
N ASP A 69 -3.16 8.88 29.73
CA ASP A 69 -1.79 8.75 29.24
C ASP A 69 -1.77 8.62 27.71
N ILE A 70 -1.41 9.72 27.03
CA ILE A 70 -1.20 9.75 25.58
C ILE A 70 0.02 8.91 25.24
N LYS A 71 -0.19 7.88 24.42
CA LYS A 71 0.89 6.99 23.98
C LYS A 71 1.71 7.59 22.84
N THR A 72 2.91 7.06 22.63
CA THR A 72 3.72 7.39 21.46
C THR A 72 3.05 6.88 20.18
N PRO A 73 3.35 7.48 19.00
CA PRO A 73 2.83 6.98 17.72
C PRO A 73 3.12 5.49 17.48
N HIS A 74 4.28 5.02 17.92
CA HIS A 74 4.68 3.62 17.83
C HIS A 74 3.76 2.71 18.67
N GLU A 75 3.49 3.08 19.92
CA GLU A 75 2.60 2.30 20.80
C GLU A 75 1.15 2.29 20.33
N TYR A 76 0.69 3.31 19.60
CA TYR A 76 -0.61 3.25 18.93
C TYR A 76 -0.60 2.29 17.75
N PHE A 77 0.47 2.32 16.94
CA PHE A 77 0.64 1.41 15.81
C PHE A 77 0.66 -0.06 16.24
N GLU A 78 1.38 -0.39 17.31
CA GLU A 78 1.48 -1.76 17.83
C GLU A 78 0.15 -2.34 18.34
N ARG A 79 -0.87 -1.50 18.60
CA ARG A 79 -2.22 -2.01 18.95
C ARG A 79 -2.90 -2.72 17.77
N TYR A 80 -2.55 -2.35 16.55
CA TYR A 80 -3.15 -2.86 15.32
C TYR A 80 -2.20 -3.82 14.60
N PHE A 81 -0.91 -3.48 14.58
CA PHE A 81 0.13 -4.30 13.99
C PHE A 81 0.94 -4.96 15.09
N THR A 82 0.36 -6.00 15.68
CA THR A 82 1.00 -6.77 16.74
C THR A 82 2.17 -7.61 16.21
N ASP A 83 3.09 -8.00 17.10
CA ASP A 83 4.19 -8.89 16.76
C ASP A 83 3.68 -10.23 16.22
N GLU A 84 2.62 -10.79 16.81
CA GLU A 84 1.98 -12.02 16.33
C GLU A 84 1.50 -11.89 14.88
N LEU A 85 0.81 -10.80 14.54
CA LEU A 85 0.35 -10.56 13.17
C LEU A 85 1.55 -10.46 12.20
N MET A 86 2.60 -9.75 12.60
CA MET A 86 3.78 -9.59 11.76
C MET A 86 4.62 -10.87 11.63
N GLU A 87 4.66 -11.72 12.65
CA GLU A 87 5.24 -13.06 12.57
C GLU A 87 4.46 -13.94 11.60
N GLN A 88 3.11 -13.89 11.64
CA GLN A 88 2.28 -14.60 10.67
C GLN A 88 2.55 -14.11 9.25
N MET A 89 2.59 -12.79 9.02
CA MET A 89 2.95 -12.22 7.71
C MET A 89 4.32 -12.71 7.21
N ALA A 90 5.32 -12.79 8.10
CA ALA A 90 6.63 -13.31 7.72
C ALA A 90 6.56 -14.81 7.35
N LEU A 91 5.82 -15.60 8.11
CA LEU A 91 5.63 -17.04 7.85
C LEU A 91 4.92 -17.28 6.52
N THR A 92 3.77 -16.66 6.30
CA THR A 92 2.96 -16.83 5.07
C THR A 92 3.70 -16.32 3.84
N THR A 93 4.43 -15.20 3.95
CA THR A 93 5.31 -14.70 2.88
C THR A 93 6.38 -15.73 2.47
N ASN A 94 7.05 -16.35 3.44
CA ASN A 94 8.04 -17.39 3.16
C ASN A 94 7.42 -18.64 2.53
N GLN A 95 6.25 -19.07 3.04
CA GLN A 95 5.53 -20.23 2.53
C GLN A 95 5.07 -20.00 1.09
N TYR A 96 4.50 -18.83 0.81
CA TYR A 96 4.08 -18.44 -0.53
C TYR A 96 5.26 -18.45 -1.49
N TYR A 97 6.36 -17.79 -1.12
CA TYR A 97 7.56 -17.75 -1.97
C TYR A 97 8.08 -19.15 -2.29
N MET A 98 8.15 -20.04 -1.29
CA MET A 98 8.55 -21.44 -1.47
C MET A 98 7.58 -22.19 -2.40
N ALA A 99 6.28 -22.03 -2.20
CA ALA A 99 5.27 -22.69 -3.02
C ALA A 99 5.34 -22.27 -4.49
N ASN A 100 5.62 -20.99 -4.75
CA ASN A 100 5.61 -20.43 -6.09
C ASN A 100 6.93 -20.65 -6.86
N THR A 101 8.07 -20.68 -6.14
CA THR A 101 9.41 -20.75 -6.76
C THR A 101 10.11 -22.10 -6.57
N GLY A 102 9.62 -22.94 -5.65
CA GLY A 102 10.28 -24.17 -5.25
C GLY A 102 11.58 -23.97 -4.45
N ILE A 103 11.94 -22.72 -4.11
CA ILE A 103 13.16 -22.38 -3.38
C ILE A 103 12.85 -21.55 -2.12
N GLN A 104 13.69 -21.69 -1.10
CA GLN A 104 13.57 -20.90 0.12
C GLN A 104 13.97 -19.45 -0.13
N MET A 105 13.20 -18.50 0.40
CA MET A 105 13.59 -17.09 0.42
C MET A 105 14.90 -16.91 1.21
N LYS A 106 15.87 -16.22 0.62
CA LYS A 106 17.18 -15.95 1.25
C LYS A 106 17.46 -14.45 1.30
N PRO A 107 17.69 -13.87 2.49
CA PRO A 107 17.47 -14.47 3.80
C PRO A 107 15.98 -14.79 4.05
N VAL A 108 15.70 -15.68 5.00
CA VAL A 108 14.32 -15.99 5.42
C VAL A 108 13.66 -14.71 5.91
N CYS A 109 12.42 -14.45 5.47
CA CYS A 109 11.65 -13.30 5.96
C CYS A 109 11.40 -13.46 7.45
N SER A 110 11.75 -12.44 8.23
CA SER A 110 11.57 -12.39 9.68
C SER A 110 10.59 -11.31 10.09
N LEU A 111 10.14 -11.35 11.36
CA LEU A 111 9.39 -10.25 11.99
C LEU A 111 10.06 -8.89 11.75
N LEU A 112 11.39 -8.82 11.86
CA LEU A 112 12.13 -7.58 11.66
C LEU A 112 12.07 -7.08 10.22
N ASP A 113 12.07 -7.98 9.23
CA ASP A 113 11.90 -7.60 7.82
C ASP A 113 10.53 -6.96 7.60
N ILE A 114 9.48 -7.54 8.18
CA ILE A 114 8.12 -7.01 8.11
C ILE A 114 8.01 -5.65 8.81
N LYS A 115 8.56 -5.49 10.02
CA LYS A 115 8.63 -4.20 10.73
C LYS A 115 9.30 -3.13 9.88
N LYS A 116 10.45 -3.45 9.27
CA LYS A 116 11.17 -2.54 8.37
C LYS A 116 10.35 -2.22 7.12
N PHE A 117 9.71 -3.21 6.51
CA PHE A 117 8.89 -3.04 5.32
C PHE A 117 7.74 -2.04 5.55
N PHE A 118 6.97 -2.21 6.62
CA PHE A 118 5.91 -1.28 7.00
C PHE A 118 6.46 0.09 7.44
N GLY A 119 7.58 0.12 8.16
CA GLY A 119 8.26 1.37 8.52
C GLY A 119 8.70 2.19 7.29
N ILE A 120 9.21 1.51 6.25
CA ILE A 120 9.53 2.15 4.98
C ILE A 120 8.27 2.72 4.33
N HIS A 121 7.16 1.98 4.29
CA HIS A 121 5.89 2.49 3.76
C HIS A 121 5.37 3.71 4.53
N ALA A 122 5.49 3.73 5.86
CA ALA A 122 5.11 4.89 6.66
C ALA A 122 5.95 6.13 6.32
N ILE A 123 7.27 5.96 6.13
CA ILE A 123 8.15 7.05 5.71
C ILE A 123 7.80 7.50 4.29
N VAL A 124 7.63 6.57 3.36
CA VAL A 124 7.26 6.86 1.95
C VAL A 124 5.96 7.64 1.86
N GLY A 125 4.99 7.36 2.73
CA GLY A 125 3.75 8.14 2.82
C GLY A 125 3.96 9.61 3.23
N CYS A 126 5.08 9.92 3.88
CA CYS A 126 5.43 11.27 4.34
C CYS A 126 6.34 12.03 3.36
N ILE A 127 7.03 11.36 2.44
CA ILE A 127 8.01 11.96 1.52
C ILE A 127 7.55 11.86 0.07
N LYS A 128 7.86 12.87 -0.75
CA LYS A 128 7.48 12.88 -2.17
C LYS A 128 8.66 12.44 -3.03
N PHE A 129 8.57 11.24 -3.60
CA PHE A 129 9.47 10.77 -4.65
C PHE A 129 8.64 10.49 -5.92
N PRO A 130 9.07 10.96 -7.11
CA PRO A 130 8.33 10.70 -8.35
C PRO A 130 8.22 9.21 -8.67
N ARG A 131 9.23 8.43 -8.29
CA ARG A 131 9.29 6.98 -8.48
C ARG A 131 9.85 6.33 -7.23
N LEU A 132 9.21 5.27 -6.75
CA LEU A 132 9.59 4.59 -5.51
C LEU A 132 11.05 4.10 -5.53
N LYS A 133 11.50 3.57 -6.68
CA LYS A 133 12.88 3.08 -6.87
C LYS A 133 13.95 4.16 -6.61
N MET A 134 13.62 5.46 -6.76
CA MET A 134 14.58 6.55 -6.58
C MET A 134 15.10 6.70 -5.15
N ILE A 135 14.38 6.16 -4.17
CA ILE A 135 14.74 6.21 -2.75
C ILE A 135 16.09 5.53 -2.47
N TRP A 136 16.49 4.57 -3.30
CA TRP A 136 17.76 3.84 -3.19
C TRP A 136 18.82 4.29 -4.20
N ASN A 137 18.53 5.26 -5.07
CA ASN A 137 19.49 5.74 -6.06
C ASN A 137 20.61 6.54 -5.38
N GLU A 138 21.86 6.35 -5.81
CA GLU A 138 23.04 6.98 -5.19
C GLU A 138 22.94 8.51 -5.02
N LYS A 139 22.34 9.19 -6.02
CA LYS A 139 22.23 10.67 -6.03
C LYS A 139 21.09 11.21 -5.17
N SER A 140 20.08 10.39 -4.88
CA SER A 140 18.83 10.82 -4.22
C SER A 140 18.43 9.87 -3.09
N ARG A 141 19.40 9.15 -2.54
CA ARG A 141 19.15 8.11 -1.54
C ARG A 141 18.56 8.75 -0.29
N TYR A 142 17.51 8.13 0.24
CA TYR A 142 17.02 8.45 1.58
C TYR A 142 17.61 7.48 2.59
N ASP A 143 18.62 7.94 3.32
CA ASP A 143 19.46 7.10 4.18
C ASP A 143 18.70 6.24 5.19
N PRO A 144 17.66 6.75 5.90
CA PRO A 144 16.89 5.91 6.82
C PRO A 144 16.28 4.67 6.16
N ILE A 145 15.82 4.78 4.92
CA ILE A 145 15.26 3.64 4.17
C ILE A 145 16.40 2.76 3.64
N GLY A 146 17.41 3.36 3.01
CA GLY A 146 18.51 2.60 2.42
C GLY A 146 19.34 1.81 3.42
N TYR A 147 19.44 2.26 4.68
CA TYR A 147 20.08 1.50 5.76
C TYR A 147 19.17 0.42 6.35
N ALA A 148 17.85 0.61 6.33
CA ALA A 148 16.92 -0.38 6.87
C ALA A 148 16.85 -1.64 6.00
N MET A 149 16.76 -1.47 4.68
CA MET A 149 16.55 -2.57 3.71
C MET A 149 17.07 -2.19 2.33
N SER A 150 17.63 -3.15 1.58
CA SER A 150 18.02 -2.93 0.19
C SER A 150 16.78 -2.80 -0.72
N ARG A 151 16.97 -2.15 -1.87
CA ARG A 151 15.91 -2.02 -2.89
C ARG A 151 15.36 -3.37 -3.30
N GLU A 152 16.26 -4.31 -3.61
CA GLU A 152 15.92 -5.65 -4.09
C GLU A 152 15.13 -6.42 -3.04
N ARG A 153 15.51 -6.32 -1.75
CA ARG A 153 14.77 -6.96 -0.66
C ARG A 153 13.40 -6.33 -0.48
N PHE A 154 13.28 -5.01 -0.57
CA PHE A 154 11.99 -4.33 -0.47
C PHE A 154 11.03 -4.79 -1.58
N PHE A 155 11.47 -4.81 -2.84
CA PHE A 155 10.62 -5.26 -3.94
C PHE A 155 10.31 -6.75 -3.86
N LEU A 156 11.26 -7.58 -3.44
CA LEU A 156 11.03 -9.01 -3.19
C LEU A 156 9.92 -9.23 -2.16
N LEU A 157 9.92 -8.48 -1.06
CA LEU A 157 8.85 -8.57 -0.06
C LEU A 157 7.53 -8.00 -0.62
N LYS A 158 7.57 -6.86 -1.30
CA LYS A 158 6.38 -6.23 -1.90
C LYS A 158 5.62 -7.17 -2.84
N THR A 159 6.31 -8.01 -3.61
CA THR A 159 5.67 -8.94 -4.56
C THR A 159 5.26 -10.27 -3.93
N ASN A 160 5.75 -10.61 -2.74
CA ASN A 160 5.53 -11.91 -2.11
C ASN A 160 4.81 -11.83 -0.76
N LEU A 161 4.48 -10.63 -0.26
CA LEU A 161 3.71 -10.44 0.97
C LEU A 161 2.34 -11.10 0.83
N HIS A 162 2.03 -12.07 1.70
CA HIS A 162 0.79 -12.85 1.74
C HIS A 162 0.24 -12.95 3.16
#